data_AF-A0A7W0Q6Q4-F1
#
_entry.id   AF-A0A7W0Q6Q4-F1
#
_cell.length_a   1.000
_cell.length_b   1.000
_cell.length_c   1.000
_cell.angle_alpha   90.00
_cell.angle_beta   90.00
_cell.angle_gamma   90.00
#
_symmetry.space_group_name_H-M   'P 1'
#
loop_
_entity.id
_entity.type
_entity.pdbx_description
1 polymer ?
#
loop_
_entity_poly.entity_id
_entity_poly.type
_entity_poly.pdbx_seq_one_letter_code
_entity_poly.pdbx_strand_id
1 'polypeptide(L)'
;MRVALLAALALAGGCSKKSESAKSDCAAAVEHGVDATIAKRRAAMDESRKAKGMPPEAPDGSAGAASQDAIPGKLKGVLGKLCVEDKWPADVVKCFRESPDIGKCKEGLTPEQRSRYSRETMQVMLGGRIGKGGAGAPMGASPHATGSDAPASGSAGSGSPPASGSN
;
A
#
# COMPACT_ATOMS: atom_id res chain seq x y z
N MET A 1 2.75 -32.85 26.18
CA MET A 1 2.05 -32.32 27.36
C MET A 1 2.12 -30.79 27.24
N ARG A 2 1.13 -30.15 26.61
CA ARG A 2 -0.07 -29.52 27.22
C ARG A 2 0.25 -28.66 28.45
N VAL A 3 -0.29 -27.43 28.40
CA VAL A 3 -0.45 -26.41 29.46
C VAL A 3 0.81 -25.54 29.66
N ALA A 4 0.84 -24.25 29.30
CA ALA A 4 -0.09 -23.23 29.77
C ALA A 4 -0.62 -22.29 28.68
N LEU A 5 -1.92 -22.45 28.44
CA LEU A 5 -2.86 -21.38 28.12
C LEU A 5 -2.98 -20.48 29.39
N LEU A 6 -3.20 -19.17 29.21
CA LEU A 6 -3.69 -18.16 30.17
C LEU A 6 -2.70 -17.01 30.47
N ALA A 7 -2.73 -15.99 29.60
CA ALA A 7 -2.70 -14.60 30.06
C ALA A 7 -3.99 -13.94 29.55
N ALA A 8 -5.05 -14.19 30.32
CA ALA A 8 -6.35 -13.57 30.16
C ALA A 8 -6.28 -12.06 30.42
N LEU A 9 -7.05 -11.33 29.60
CA LEU A 9 -7.67 -10.03 29.83
C LEU A 9 -7.19 -9.23 31.06
N ALA A 10 -6.32 -8.25 30.82
CA ALA A 10 -6.25 -7.04 31.63
C ALA A 10 -7.04 -5.92 30.91
N LEU A 11 -8.36 -5.94 31.06
CA LEU A 11 -9.26 -4.85 30.67
C LEU A 11 -10.24 -4.61 31.83
N ALA A 12 -9.84 -3.77 32.79
CA ALA A 12 -10.72 -2.85 33.52
C ALA A 12 -9.91 -2.09 34.58
N GLY A 13 -9.73 -0.78 34.39
CA GLY A 13 -9.24 0.13 35.43
C GLY A 13 -7.87 0.76 35.21
N GLY A 14 -7.71 1.57 34.15
CA GLY A 14 -6.61 2.54 34.06
C GLY A 14 -5.58 2.28 32.95
N CYS A 15 -5.93 2.57 31.69
CA CYS A 15 -4.93 2.75 30.64
C CYS A 15 -5.44 3.55 29.42
N SER A 16 -6.18 4.64 29.64
CA SER A 16 -6.56 5.54 28.54
C SER A 16 -5.36 6.21 27.85
N LYS A 17 -4.16 6.18 28.46
CA LYS A 17 -2.93 6.74 27.88
C LYS A 17 -2.21 5.81 26.88
N LYS A 18 -2.39 4.48 26.97
CA LYS A 18 -1.60 3.54 26.15
C LYS A 18 -2.17 3.31 24.75
N SER A 19 -3.50 3.36 24.62
CA SER A 19 -4.17 3.36 23.31
C SER A 19 -3.94 4.65 22.54
N GLU A 20 -3.85 5.79 23.24
CA GLU A 20 -3.56 7.09 22.63
C GLU A 20 -2.11 7.15 22.13
N SER A 21 -1.16 6.64 22.94
CA SER A 21 0.25 6.52 22.54
C SER A 21 0.41 5.66 21.29
N ALA A 22 -0.19 4.46 21.25
CA ALA A 22 -0.12 3.57 20.10
C ALA A 22 -0.72 4.20 18.82
N LYS A 23 -1.83 4.95 18.95
CA LYS A 23 -2.43 5.67 17.82
C LYS A 23 -1.51 6.78 17.30
N SER A 24 -0.88 7.54 18.21
CA SER A 24 0.06 8.60 17.85
C SER A 24 1.34 8.05 17.20
N ASP A 25 1.86 6.92 17.68
CA ASP A 25 3.06 6.29 17.13
C ASP A 25 2.85 5.73 15.73
N CYS A 26 1.69 5.09 15.50
CA CYS A 26 1.28 4.61 14.18
C CYS A 26 1.19 5.76 13.18
N ALA A 27 0.48 6.84 13.53
CA ALA A 27 0.30 7.97 12.64
C ALA A 27 1.64 8.63 12.27
N ALA A 28 2.49 8.89 13.27
CA ALA A 28 3.81 9.50 13.05
C ALA A 28 4.75 8.59 12.23
N ALA A 29 4.75 7.27 12.50
CA ALA A 29 5.58 6.34 11.75
C ALA A 29 5.14 6.23 10.27
N VAL A 30 3.83 6.13 10.03
CA VAL A 30 3.28 6.11 8.67
C VAL A 30 3.57 7.41 7.93
N GLU A 31 3.36 8.54 8.59
CA GLU A 31 3.63 9.86 8.02
C GLU A 31 5.09 9.98 7.58
N HIS A 32 6.02 9.65 8.47
CA HIS A 32 7.45 9.67 8.17
C HIS A 32 7.83 8.73 7.03
N GLY A 33 7.38 7.48 7.06
CA GLY A 33 7.69 6.50 6.02
C GLY A 33 7.18 6.93 4.65
N VAL A 34 5.95 7.43 4.58
CA VAL A 34 5.34 7.94 3.34
C VAL A 34 6.10 9.15 2.80
N ASP A 35 6.43 10.12 3.66
CA ASP A 35 7.20 11.31 3.25
C ASP A 35 8.60 10.95 2.77
N ALA A 36 9.30 10.06 3.47
CA ALA A 36 10.61 9.58 3.05
C ALA A 36 10.55 8.89 1.67
N THR A 37 9.51 8.09 1.42
CA THR A 37 9.31 7.43 0.12
C THR A 37 9.04 8.44 -1.00
N ILE A 38 8.20 9.45 -0.73
CA ILE A 38 7.89 10.51 -1.70
C ILE A 38 9.14 11.33 -1.99
N ALA A 39 9.88 11.74 -0.96
CA ALA A 39 11.12 12.49 -1.11
C ALA A 39 12.13 11.71 -1.95
N LYS A 40 12.33 10.41 -1.65
CA LYS A 40 13.19 9.52 -2.43
C LYS A 40 12.74 9.41 -3.88
N ARG A 41 11.44 9.27 -4.13
CA ARG A 41 10.89 9.19 -5.49
C ARG A 41 11.08 10.51 -6.25
N ARG A 42 10.86 11.66 -5.60
CA ARG A 42 11.08 12.98 -6.20
C ARG A 42 12.56 13.18 -6.56
N ALA A 43 13.47 12.82 -5.65
CA ALA A 43 14.91 12.86 -5.92
C ALA A 43 15.30 11.95 -7.09
N ALA A 44 14.79 10.72 -7.16
CA ALA A 44 15.08 9.81 -8.27
C ALA A 44 14.55 10.32 -9.62
N MET A 45 13.38 10.98 -9.63
CA MET A 45 12.82 11.60 -10.83
C MET A 45 13.64 12.82 -11.28
N ASP A 46 14.10 13.64 -10.32
CA ASP A 46 14.96 14.79 -10.58
C ASP A 46 16.31 14.36 -11.19
N GLU A 47 16.97 13.37 -10.58
CA GLU A 47 18.21 12.79 -11.12
C GLU A 47 18.00 12.20 -12.53
N SER A 48 16.88 11.51 -12.75
CA SER A 48 16.53 10.99 -14.08
C SER A 48 16.32 12.09 -15.11
N ARG A 49 15.78 13.25 -14.71
CA ARG A 49 15.59 14.40 -15.59
C ARG A 49 16.92 15.05 -15.95
N LYS A 50 17.78 15.28 -14.95
CA LYS A 50 19.14 15.79 -15.17
C LYS A 50 19.91 14.89 -16.14
N ALA A 51 19.86 13.58 -15.93
CA ALA A 51 20.50 12.60 -16.81
C ALA A 51 19.97 12.64 -18.25
N LYS A 52 18.71 13.05 -18.46
CA LYS A 52 18.09 13.20 -19.79
C LYS A 52 18.20 14.61 -20.37
N GLY A 53 18.86 15.55 -19.68
CA GLY A 53 18.91 16.95 -20.08
C GLY A 53 17.53 17.63 -20.11
N MET A 54 16.54 17.08 -19.39
CA MET A 54 15.22 17.71 -19.31
C MET A 54 15.29 18.88 -18.32
N PRO A 55 14.75 20.06 -18.68
CA PRO A 55 14.70 21.19 -17.76
C PRO A 55 13.83 20.84 -16.54
N PRO A 56 14.11 21.41 -15.36
CA PRO A 56 13.22 21.28 -14.22
C PRO A 56 11.82 21.76 -14.63
N GLU A 57 10.79 21.01 -14.24
CA GLU A 57 9.42 21.49 -14.42
C GLU A 57 9.30 22.83 -13.72
N ALA A 58 8.96 23.87 -14.48
CA ALA A 58 8.58 25.14 -13.89
C ALA A 58 7.41 24.88 -12.92
N PRO A 59 7.37 25.55 -11.75
CA PRO A 59 6.29 25.40 -10.77
C PRO A 59 4.94 25.94 -11.29
N ASP A 60 4.80 26.16 -12.60
CA ASP A 60 3.59 26.55 -13.31
C ASP A 60 2.52 25.49 -13.14
N GLY A 61 1.82 25.56 -12.00
CA GLY A 61 0.38 25.39 -11.74
C GLY A 61 -0.42 24.32 -12.48
N SER A 62 0.24 23.39 -13.17
CA SER A 62 -0.43 22.42 -14.03
C SER A 62 -1.29 21.56 -13.13
N ALA A 63 -2.55 21.34 -13.53
CA ALA A 63 -3.56 20.64 -12.74
C ALA A 63 -3.12 19.23 -12.28
N GLY A 64 -2.04 18.68 -12.86
CA GLY A 64 -1.39 17.45 -12.45
C GLY A 64 -0.62 17.53 -11.12
N ALA A 65 -0.02 18.68 -10.78
CA ALA A 65 0.78 18.82 -9.56
C ALA A 65 -0.09 18.76 -8.29
N ALA A 66 -1.19 19.52 -8.27
CA ALA A 66 -2.14 19.51 -7.15
C ALA A 66 -2.77 18.12 -6.90
N SER A 67 -2.97 17.34 -7.96
CA SER A 67 -3.49 15.97 -7.86
C SER A 67 -2.46 15.00 -7.28
N GLN A 68 -1.17 15.23 -7.52
CA GLN A 68 -0.09 14.40 -6.97
C GLN A 68 0.15 14.66 -5.49
N ASP A 69 -0.03 15.89 -5.00
CA ASP A 69 0.13 16.22 -3.57
C ASP A 69 -1.04 15.72 -2.70
N ALA A 70 -2.21 15.47 -3.28
CA ALA A 70 -3.37 14.92 -2.55
C ALA A 70 -3.23 13.41 -2.24
N ILE A 71 -2.51 12.66 -3.07
CA ILE A 71 -2.31 11.20 -2.90
C ILE A 71 -1.55 10.88 -1.61
N PRO A 72 -0.41 11.53 -1.29
CA PRO A 72 0.30 11.39 -0.03
C PRO A 72 -0.60 11.53 1.20
N GLY A 73 -1.40 12.59 1.26
CA GLY A 73 -2.28 12.85 2.40
C GLY A 73 -3.32 11.75 2.60
N LYS A 74 -3.95 11.29 1.51
CA LYS A 74 -4.90 10.17 1.56
C LYS A 74 -4.22 8.87 1.98
N LEU A 75 -3.03 8.60 1.44
CA LEU A 75 -2.28 7.38 1.76
C LEU A 75 -1.89 7.34 3.24
N LYS A 76 -1.36 8.46 3.78
CA LYS A 76 -1.06 8.61 5.20
C LYS A 76 -2.28 8.33 6.08
N GLY A 77 -3.43 8.92 5.73
CA GLY A 77 -4.67 8.73 6.48
C GLY A 77 -5.15 7.28 6.51
N VAL A 78 -5.15 6.60 5.36
CA VAL A 78 -5.61 5.21 5.26
C VAL A 78 -4.63 4.24 5.93
N LEU A 79 -3.33 4.41 5.69
CA LEU A 79 -2.31 3.56 6.33
C LEU A 79 -2.25 3.78 7.85
N GLY A 80 -2.41 5.01 8.32
CA GLY A 80 -2.50 5.30 9.75
C GLY A 80 -3.71 4.62 10.39
N LYS A 81 -4.85 4.59 9.70
CA LYS A 81 -6.04 3.86 10.16
C LYS A 81 -5.80 2.35 10.19
N LEU A 82 -5.23 1.77 9.12
CA LEU A 82 -4.89 0.34 9.07
C LEU A 82 -3.91 -0.05 10.17
N CYS A 83 -2.88 0.76 10.44
CA CYS A 83 -1.91 0.50 11.50
C CYS A 83 -2.59 0.28 12.86
N VAL A 84 -3.60 1.10 13.17
CA VAL A 84 -4.35 1.04 14.42
C VAL A 84 -5.40 -0.08 14.41
N GLU A 85 -6.17 -0.22 13.33
CA GLU A 85 -7.24 -1.23 13.23
C GLU A 85 -6.69 -2.65 13.16
N ASP A 86 -5.64 -2.87 12.35
CA ASP A 86 -5.01 -4.17 12.16
C ASP A 86 -3.97 -4.49 13.23
N LYS A 87 -3.71 -3.55 14.16
CA LYS A 87 -2.71 -3.67 15.24
C LYS A 87 -1.36 -4.14 14.72
N TRP A 88 -0.77 -3.34 13.83
CA TRP A 88 0.52 -3.69 13.24
C TRP A 88 1.57 -3.99 14.31
N PRO A 89 2.42 -5.01 14.09
CA PRO A 89 3.47 -5.34 15.04
C PRO A 89 4.42 -4.15 15.20
N ALA A 90 4.92 -3.95 16.41
CA ALA A 90 5.78 -2.81 16.75
C ALA A 90 7.04 -2.74 15.85
N ASP A 91 7.56 -3.90 15.42
CA ASP A 91 8.70 -3.98 14.50
C ASP A 91 8.39 -3.37 13.13
N VAL A 92 7.16 -3.56 12.63
CA VAL A 92 6.71 -2.93 11.38
C VAL A 92 6.53 -1.43 11.57
N VAL A 93 5.89 -1.00 12.67
CA VAL A 93 5.73 0.43 12.97
C VAL A 93 7.09 1.12 13.08
N LYS A 94 8.06 0.48 13.74
CA LYS A 94 9.44 0.96 13.82
C LYS A 94 10.10 1.01 12.45
N CYS A 95 9.94 -0.02 11.63
CA CYS A 95 10.44 -0.03 10.26
C CYS A 95 9.90 1.14 9.43
N PHE A 96 8.60 1.46 9.52
CA PHE A 96 8.03 2.63 8.83
C PHE A 96 8.64 3.95 9.28
N ARG A 97 9.05 4.05 10.55
CA ARG A 97 9.71 5.25 11.10
C ARG A 97 11.17 5.37 10.65
N GLU A 98 11.90 4.26 10.54
CA GLU A 98 13.35 4.28 10.31
C GLU A 98 13.74 4.06 8.84
N SER A 99 12.91 3.34 8.07
CA SER A 99 13.23 2.91 6.71
C SER A 99 12.56 3.81 5.67
N PRO A 100 13.32 4.31 4.67
CA PRO A 100 12.74 4.95 3.49
C PRO A 100 12.13 3.94 2.51
N ASP A 101 12.28 2.64 2.77
CA ASP A 101 11.75 1.55 1.96
C ASP A 101 10.57 0.88 2.69
N ILE A 102 9.39 1.46 2.51
CA ILE A 102 8.14 0.92 3.04
C ILE A 102 7.86 -0.50 2.51
N GLY A 103 8.35 -0.82 1.31
CA GLY A 103 8.15 -2.12 0.68
C GLY A 103 8.67 -3.25 1.56
N LYS A 104 9.86 -3.07 2.14
CA LYS A 104 10.45 -4.02 3.10
C LYS A 104 9.69 -4.10 4.40
N CYS A 105 9.16 -2.98 4.89
CA CYS A 105 8.37 -2.98 6.13
C CYS A 105 7.07 -3.80 6.02
N LYS A 106 6.46 -3.87 4.83
CA LYS A 106 5.28 -4.72 4.60
C LYS A 106 5.56 -6.22 4.70
N GLU A 107 6.81 -6.65 4.62
CA GLU A 107 7.15 -8.07 4.73
C GLU A 107 6.92 -8.60 6.15
N GLY A 108 6.99 -7.72 7.16
CA GLY A 108 6.63 -8.04 8.54
C GLY A 108 5.13 -8.06 8.84
N LEU A 109 4.28 -7.67 7.88
CA LEU A 109 2.81 -7.78 8.01
C LEU A 109 2.35 -9.21 7.72
N THR A 110 1.25 -9.63 8.36
CA THR A 110 0.60 -10.90 8.04
C THR A 110 0.06 -10.88 6.60
N PRO A 111 -0.20 -12.05 5.99
CA PRO A 111 -0.77 -12.11 4.64
C PRO A 111 -2.08 -11.32 4.50
N GLU A 112 -2.96 -11.37 5.49
CA GLU A 112 -4.22 -10.62 5.50
C GLU A 112 -3.98 -9.11 5.56
N GLN A 113 -3.11 -8.66 6.47
CA GLN A 113 -2.74 -7.25 6.61
C GLN A 113 -2.08 -6.71 5.34
N ARG A 114 -1.20 -7.50 4.72
CA ARG A 114 -0.53 -7.15 3.47
C ARG A 114 -1.52 -7.06 2.31
N SER A 115 -2.50 -7.94 2.25
CA SER A 115 -3.59 -7.90 1.27
C SER A 115 -4.43 -6.63 1.45
N ARG A 116 -4.81 -6.30 2.69
CA ARG A 116 -5.57 -5.10 3.03
C ARG A 116 -4.79 -3.82 2.69
N TYR A 117 -3.54 -3.73 3.12
CA TYR A 117 -2.61 -2.67 2.74
C TYR A 117 -2.62 -2.45 1.23
N SER A 118 -2.45 -3.53 0.45
CA SER A 118 -2.24 -3.44 -1.00
C SER A 118 -3.51 -2.98 -1.71
N ARG A 119 -4.67 -3.46 -1.27
CA ARG A 119 -5.98 -3.05 -1.76
C ARG A 119 -6.25 -1.57 -1.52
N GLU A 120 -6.04 -1.11 -0.29
CA GLU A 120 -6.27 0.27 0.12
C GLU A 120 -5.28 1.24 -0.57
N THR A 121 -4.00 0.87 -0.63
CA THR A 121 -2.98 1.65 -1.35
C THR A 121 -3.31 1.76 -2.84
N MET A 122 -3.72 0.65 -3.46
CA MET A 122 -4.13 0.63 -4.87
C MET A 122 -5.38 1.49 -5.07
N GLN A 123 -6.37 1.42 -4.17
CA GLN A 123 -7.57 2.24 -4.24
C GLN A 123 -7.26 3.74 -4.14
N VAL A 124 -6.33 4.16 -3.27
CA VAL A 124 -5.91 5.56 -3.17
C VAL A 124 -5.20 6.01 -4.46
N MET A 125 -4.29 5.18 -4.99
CA MET A 125 -3.58 5.50 -6.23
C MET A 125 -4.49 5.53 -7.47
N LEU A 126 -5.43 4.60 -7.59
CA LEU A 126 -6.37 4.51 -8.71
C LEU A 126 -7.50 5.54 -8.60
N GLY A 127 -8.02 5.75 -7.38
CA GLY A 127 -9.11 6.68 -7.08
C GLY A 127 -8.73 8.15 -7.25
N GLY A 128 -7.43 8.47 -7.21
CA GLY A 128 -6.92 9.81 -7.55
C GLY A 128 -7.07 10.19 -9.02
N ARG A 129 -7.35 9.23 -9.93
CA ARG A 129 -7.52 9.48 -11.37
C ARG A 129 -8.97 9.46 -11.86
N ILE A 130 -9.90 8.94 -11.06
CA ILE A 130 -11.31 8.74 -11.47
C ILE A 130 -12.23 9.88 -11.00
N GLY A 131 -11.79 10.66 -10.00
CA GLY A 131 -12.59 11.76 -9.47
C GLY A 131 -12.09 13.13 -9.93
N LYS A 132 -12.95 13.86 -10.67
CA LYS A 132 -12.92 15.33 -10.87
C LYS A 132 -12.22 15.83 -12.14
N GLY A 133 -12.88 15.61 -13.29
CA GLY A 133 -12.63 16.40 -14.51
C GLY A 133 -12.68 15.56 -15.78
N GLY A 134 -13.87 15.18 -16.24
CA GLY A 134 -14.00 14.41 -17.47
C GLY A 134 -15.42 14.00 -17.80
N ALA A 135 -16.34 14.97 -17.80
CA ALA A 135 -17.44 14.87 -18.75
C ALA A 135 -16.81 15.02 -20.14
N GLY A 136 -16.95 14.00 -20.99
CA GLY A 136 -16.60 14.10 -22.42
C GLY A 136 -15.40 13.28 -22.87
N ALA A 137 -15.59 11.97 -23.00
CA ALA A 137 -15.46 11.31 -24.29
C ALA A 137 -16.20 9.97 -24.20
N PRO A 138 -17.34 9.79 -24.88
CA PRO A 138 -17.87 8.46 -25.11
C PRO A 138 -16.83 7.73 -25.95
N MET A 139 -16.08 6.79 -25.37
CA MET A 139 -15.42 5.78 -26.20
C MET A 139 -16.55 5.05 -26.92
N GLY A 140 -16.63 5.35 -28.21
CA GLY A 140 -17.67 4.88 -29.10
C GLY A 140 -17.88 3.39 -28.94
N ALA A 141 -19.16 3.05 -29.00
CA ALA A 141 -19.67 1.71 -29.20
C ALA A 141 -18.69 0.84 -30.02
N SER A 142 -18.11 -0.16 -29.39
CA SER A 142 -17.93 -1.42 -30.10
C SER A 142 -19.30 -2.11 -30.08
N PRO A 143 -19.95 -2.28 -31.24
CA PRO A 143 -21.22 -2.99 -31.28
C PRO A 143 -21.00 -4.45 -30.89
N HIS A 144 -21.97 -4.96 -30.14
CA HIS A 144 -22.32 -6.36 -29.98
C HIS A 144 -21.60 -7.32 -30.94
N ALA A 145 -20.84 -8.26 -30.37
CA ALA A 145 -20.79 -9.61 -30.89
C ALA A 145 -21.34 -10.54 -29.81
N THR A 146 -22.68 -10.67 -29.83
CA THR A 146 -23.37 -11.84 -29.31
C THR A 146 -22.78 -13.05 -30.03
N GLY A 147 -22.01 -13.86 -29.31
CA GLY A 147 -21.38 -15.05 -29.86
C GLY A 147 -21.10 -16.02 -28.73
N SER A 148 -22.02 -16.95 -28.57
CA SER A 148 -21.87 -18.21 -27.84
C SER A 148 -20.48 -18.80 -28.04
N ASP A 149 -19.86 -19.26 -26.96
CA ASP A 149 -19.60 -20.69 -26.76
C ASP A 149 -18.74 -20.88 -25.50
N ALA A 150 -19.24 -21.73 -24.61
CA ALA A 150 -18.52 -22.20 -23.44
C ALA A 150 -17.43 -23.19 -23.87
N PRO A 151 -16.16 -23.03 -23.45
CA PRO A 151 -15.25 -24.16 -23.45
C PRO A 151 -15.39 -24.94 -22.14
N ALA A 152 -15.54 -26.23 -22.34
CA ALA A 152 -15.79 -27.27 -21.37
C ALA A 152 -14.70 -27.39 -20.28
N SER A 153 -15.20 -27.83 -19.13
CA SER A 153 -14.46 -28.54 -18.09
C SER A 153 -13.56 -29.63 -18.69
N GLY A 154 -12.28 -29.67 -18.30
CA GLY A 154 -11.34 -30.67 -18.79
C GLY A 154 -10.03 -30.75 -17.98
N SER A 155 -9.99 -31.73 -17.09
CA SER A 155 -8.89 -32.66 -16.80
C SER A 155 -7.46 -32.18 -16.51
N ALA A 156 -7.06 -32.45 -15.26
CA ALA A 156 -5.99 -33.38 -14.86
C ALA A 156 -4.62 -33.36 -15.58
N GLY A 157 -3.57 -33.22 -14.77
CA GLY A 157 -2.20 -33.65 -15.11
C GLY A 157 -1.18 -32.91 -14.23
N SER A 158 -0.73 -33.51 -13.13
CA SER A 158 0.38 -34.48 -13.04
C SER A 158 1.66 -33.79 -12.58
N GLY A 159 2.11 -34.21 -11.40
CA GLY A 159 3.24 -33.63 -10.69
C GLY A 159 4.60 -33.89 -11.34
N SER A 160 5.58 -33.16 -10.85
CA SER A 160 6.99 -33.52 -10.91
C SER A 160 7.66 -32.99 -9.64
N PRO A 161 8.29 -33.85 -8.81
CA PRO A 161 9.16 -33.39 -7.74
C PRO A 161 10.52 -32.94 -8.29
N PRO A 162 11.19 -31.94 -7.70
CA PRO A 162 12.57 -31.62 -8.05
C PRO A 162 13.53 -32.70 -7.52
N ALA A 163 14.51 -33.04 -8.36
CA ALA A 163 15.56 -34.00 -8.08
C ALA A 163 16.55 -33.45 -7.02
N SER A 164 16.89 -34.30 -6.05
CA SER A 164 18.10 -34.18 -5.24
C SER A 164 19.34 -34.34 -6.11
N GLY A 165 20.32 -33.46 -5.93
CA GLY A 165 21.64 -33.60 -6.52
C GLY A 165 22.68 -32.87 -5.68
N SER A 166 23.44 -33.63 -4.90
CA SER A 166 24.60 -33.21 -4.11
C SER A 166 25.84 -33.04 -4.98
N ASN A 167 26.66 -32.02 -4.68
CA ASN A 167 28.11 -32.16 -4.56
C ASN A 167 28.64 -31.02 -3.67
#